data_AF-A0A9P9WXB6-F1
#
_entry.id   AF-A0A9P9WXB6-F1
#
_cell.length_a   1.000
_cell.length_b   1.000
_cell.length_c   1.000
_cell.angle_alpha   90.00
_cell.angle_beta   90.00
_cell.angle_gamma   90.00
#
_symmetry.space_group_name_H-M   'P 1'
#
loop_
_entity.id
_entity.type
_entity.pdbx_description
1 polymer ?
#
loop_
_entity_poly.entity_id
_entity_poly.type
_entity_poly.pdbx_seq_one_letter_code
_entity_poly.pdbx_strand_id
1 'polypeptide(L)'
;MRAFVFSAILAAAMASPVSQVQQRQSSVPVGTIISACSVPNTVALTFDDGPYIYTEELLNILSSNGVKATLFLNGQNWGSINSFTGLVQRMINDGHQVGSHTWSHADLATLDAAGVTSQMTQLEDAFSSIIGKIPTYMRPPYFSTSGVALETLGNLGYHVIHANIDTLDYNHNDDTIGVAVQNFEDGLNAGGSITLMHDVHAQTVHVLVQEAINRIKARGLNPVTVGECLGDNAANWYRVSGSTPSPPPSTGNPSPDDTCGGANGYSCINNQCCSQWGWCGTTSEYCGAGCQSPFGRCD
;
A
#
# COMPACT_ATOMS: atom_id res chain seq x y z
N MET A 1 -9.70 -80.83 -5.41
CA MET A 1 -9.12 -79.47 -5.35
C MET A 1 -10.26 -78.47 -5.38
N ARG A 2 -10.61 -77.88 -4.24
CA ARG A 2 -11.66 -76.84 -4.14
C ARG A 2 -10.97 -75.54 -3.74
N ALA A 3 -10.99 -74.56 -4.64
CA ALA A 3 -10.37 -73.25 -4.44
C ALA A 3 -11.32 -72.34 -3.64
N PHE A 4 -10.80 -71.75 -2.57
CA PHE A 4 -11.46 -70.68 -1.83
C PHE A 4 -11.14 -69.34 -2.51
N VAL A 5 -12.17 -68.60 -2.90
CA VAL A 5 -12.05 -67.22 -3.40
C VAL A 5 -12.25 -66.29 -2.20
N PHE A 6 -11.20 -65.59 -1.79
CA PHE A 6 -11.29 -64.49 -0.83
C PHE A 6 -11.63 -63.20 -1.58
N SER A 7 -12.79 -62.63 -1.27
CA SER A 7 -13.20 -61.31 -1.78
C SER A 7 -12.54 -60.23 -0.91
N ALA A 8 -11.60 -59.47 -1.47
CA ALA A 8 -11.02 -58.31 -0.81
C ALA A 8 -11.93 -57.09 -1.05
N ILE A 9 -12.44 -56.51 0.02
CA ILE A 9 -13.18 -55.25 -0.01
C ILE A 9 -12.14 -54.11 -0.02
N LEU A 10 -11.97 -53.44 -1.16
CA LEU A 10 -11.20 -52.20 -1.24
C LEU A 10 -12.06 -51.06 -0.67
N ALA A 11 -11.69 -50.55 0.51
CA ALA A 11 -12.22 -49.28 1.01
C ALA A 11 -11.53 -48.14 0.23
N ALA A 12 -12.27 -47.49 -0.67
CA ALA A 12 -11.81 -46.27 -1.32
C ALA A 12 -11.88 -45.13 -0.29
N ALA A 13 -10.73 -44.71 0.22
CA ALA A 13 -10.61 -43.47 0.99
C ALA A 13 -10.83 -42.29 0.04
N MET A 14 -12.00 -41.65 0.14
CA MET A 14 -12.30 -40.38 -0.51
C MET A 14 -11.47 -39.29 0.21
N ALA A 15 -10.28 -38.99 -0.30
CA ALA A 15 -9.55 -37.82 0.12
C ALA A 15 -10.28 -36.58 -0.43
N SER A 16 -11.02 -35.88 0.42
CA SER A 16 -11.57 -34.56 0.11
C SER A 16 -10.43 -33.63 -0.32
N PRO A 17 -10.56 -32.88 -1.43
CA PRO A 17 -9.61 -31.83 -1.73
C PRO A 17 -9.86 -30.71 -0.73
N VAL A 18 -9.12 -30.71 0.37
CA VAL A 18 -8.95 -29.49 1.15
C VAL A 18 -8.18 -28.57 0.22
N SER A 19 -8.88 -27.70 -0.50
CA SER A 19 -8.27 -26.58 -1.19
C SER A 19 -7.40 -25.86 -0.16
N GLN A 20 -6.09 -26.00 -0.30
CA GLN A 20 -5.15 -25.16 0.42
C GLN A 20 -5.38 -23.75 -0.12
N VAL A 21 -6.22 -22.99 0.59
CA VAL A 21 -6.17 -21.53 0.54
C VAL A 21 -4.82 -21.18 1.13
N GLN A 22 -3.77 -21.22 0.29
CA GLN A 22 -2.48 -20.69 0.66
C GLN A 22 -2.73 -19.23 1.01
N GLN A 23 -2.64 -18.90 2.30
CA GLN A 23 -2.88 -17.56 2.79
C GLN A 23 -1.97 -16.62 1.99
N ARG A 24 -2.58 -15.75 1.19
CA ARG A 24 -1.91 -14.77 0.34
C ARG A 24 -1.36 -13.68 1.24
N GLN A 25 -0.23 -13.91 1.89
CA GLN A 25 0.46 -12.85 2.60
C GLN A 25 1.49 -12.24 1.65
N SER A 26 1.36 -10.94 1.38
CA SER A 26 2.39 -10.19 0.64
C SER A 26 3.73 -10.36 1.35
N SER A 27 4.79 -10.58 0.58
CA SER A 27 6.16 -10.61 1.11
C SER A 27 6.77 -9.21 1.22
N VAL A 28 6.06 -8.17 0.76
CA VAL A 28 6.53 -6.79 0.83
C VAL A 28 6.37 -6.28 2.27
N PRO A 29 7.42 -5.69 2.87
CA PRO A 29 7.35 -5.26 4.26
C PRO A 29 6.44 -4.03 4.42
N VAL A 30 5.87 -3.88 5.62
CA VAL A 30 5.04 -2.73 6.02
C VAL A 30 5.78 -1.88 7.05
N GLY A 31 5.48 -0.58 7.12
CA GLY A 31 6.10 0.32 8.09
C GLY A 31 7.61 0.54 7.90
N THR A 32 8.16 0.15 6.74
CA THR A 32 9.58 0.32 6.42
C THR A 32 9.72 0.98 5.05
N ILE A 33 10.71 1.85 4.92
CA ILE A 33 11.00 2.56 3.66
C ILE A 33 11.49 1.57 2.59
N ILE A 34 10.88 1.64 1.41
CA ILE A 34 11.24 0.89 0.21
C ILE A 34 11.54 1.89 -0.91
N SER A 35 12.76 1.88 -1.45
CA SER A 35 13.21 2.89 -2.44
C SER A 35 13.59 2.32 -3.80
N ALA A 36 13.61 0.99 -3.96
CA ALA A 36 14.05 0.33 -5.19
C ALA A 36 13.20 -0.91 -5.49
N CYS A 37 13.12 -1.28 -6.78
CA CYS A 37 12.54 -2.54 -7.20
C CYS A 37 13.34 -3.74 -6.69
N SER A 38 12.63 -4.83 -6.39
CA SER A 38 13.21 -6.14 -6.11
C SER A 38 13.22 -7.04 -7.34
N VAL A 39 12.30 -6.80 -8.28
CA VAL A 39 12.24 -7.51 -9.56
C VAL A 39 13.30 -6.94 -10.53
N PRO A 40 14.16 -7.78 -11.13
CA PRO A 40 15.16 -7.30 -12.07
C PRO A 40 14.56 -6.71 -13.34
N ASN A 41 15.27 -5.76 -13.95
CA ASN A 41 14.90 -5.11 -15.22
C ASN A 41 13.54 -4.40 -15.20
N THR A 42 13.03 -4.03 -14.03
CA THR A 42 11.80 -3.22 -13.89
C THR A 42 12.11 -1.81 -13.43
N VAL A 43 11.34 -0.84 -13.90
CA VAL A 43 11.35 0.55 -13.43
C VAL A 43 9.91 0.96 -13.14
N ALA A 44 9.63 1.49 -11.95
CA ALA A 44 8.33 2.03 -11.59
C ALA A 44 8.30 3.54 -11.83
N LEU A 45 7.54 3.96 -12.84
CA LEU A 45 7.16 5.35 -13.00
C LEU A 45 6.10 5.68 -11.95
N THR A 46 6.36 6.66 -11.10
CA THR A 46 5.42 7.06 -10.05
C THR A 46 5.17 8.56 -10.02
N PHE A 47 3.94 8.94 -9.68
CA PHE A 47 3.44 10.31 -9.72
C PHE A 47 2.73 10.67 -8.42
N ASP A 48 3.09 11.80 -7.82
CA ASP A 48 2.54 12.29 -6.57
C ASP A 48 1.63 13.50 -6.78
N ASP A 49 0.93 13.88 -5.70
CA ASP A 49 0.10 15.09 -5.54
C ASP A 49 -1.25 15.14 -6.24
N GLY A 50 -1.46 14.28 -7.23
CA GLY A 50 -2.70 14.20 -7.99
C GLY A 50 -3.91 13.64 -7.20
N PRO A 51 -5.08 13.50 -7.87
CA PRO A 51 -5.31 13.88 -9.27
C PRO A 51 -5.45 15.39 -9.45
N TYR A 52 -5.13 15.86 -10.65
CA TYR A 52 -5.27 17.25 -11.04
C TYR A 52 -5.61 17.38 -12.53
N ILE A 53 -5.62 18.61 -13.06
CA ILE A 53 -6.11 18.91 -14.41
C ILE A 53 -5.30 18.23 -15.54
N TYR A 54 -4.03 17.88 -15.29
CA TYR A 54 -3.17 17.23 -16.29
C TYR A 54 -3.19 15.69 -16.21
N THR A 55 -3.78 15.12 -15.16
CA THR A 55 -3.77 13.66 -14.92
C THR A 55 -4.45 12.88 -16.05
N GLU A 56 -5.53 13.40 -16.64
CA GLU A 56 -6.20 12.77 -17.79
C GLU A 56 -5.25 12.62 -18.99
N GLU A 57 -4.44 13.64 -19.26
CA GLU A 57 -3.46 13.64 -20.34
C GLU A 57 -2.29 12.69 -20.04
N LEU A 58 -1.84 12.63 -18.77
CA LEU A 58 -0.88 11.63 -18.32
C LEU A 58 -1.38 10.20 -18.62
N LEU A 59 -2.60 9.87 -18.22
CA LEU A 59 -3.17 8.54 -18.46
C LEU A 59 -3.27 8.22 -19.97
N ASN A 60 -3.57 9.22 -20.80
CA ASN A 60 -3.55 9.07 -22.26
C ASN A 60 -2.16 8.76 -22.81
N ILE A 61 -1.11 9.45 -22.31
CA ILE A 61 0.29 9.20 -22.70
C ILE A 61 0.75 7.80 -22.25
N LEU A 62 0.42 7.40 -21.02
CA LEU A 62 0.76 6.06 -20.52
C LEU A 62 0.07 4.96 -21.35
N SER A 63 -1.23 5.13 -21.63
CA SER A 63 -2.01 4.20 -22.44
C SER A 63 -1.47 4.08 -23.87
N SER A 64 -1.18 5.20 -24.54
CA SER A 64 -0.65 5.19 -25.91
C SER A 64 0.72 4.52 -26.01
N ASN A 65 1.49 4.54 -24.93
CA ASN A 65 2.77 3.87 -24.81
C ASN A 65 2.68 2.42 -24.32
N GLY A 66 1.49 1.94 -23.93
CA GLY A 66 1.29 0.60 -23.36
C GLY A 66 1.98 0.41 -22.00
N VAL A 67 2.09 1.48 -21.21
CA VAL A 67 2.82 1.52 -19.94
C VAL A 67 1.86 1.62 -18.75
N LYS A 68 2.18 0.91 -17.66
CA LYS A 68 1.52 1.07 -16.36
C LYS A 68 2.43 1.85 -15.41
N ALA A 69 1.82 2.51 -14.43
CA ALA A 69 2.47 3.42 -13.51
C ALA A 69 1.78 3.36 -12.15
N THR A 70 2.36 4.02 -11.16
CA THR A 70 1.77 4.16 -9.81
C THR A 70 1.47 5.61 -9.50
N LEU A 71 0.26 5.93 -9.07
CA LEU A 71 -0.12 7.30 -8.70
C LEU A 71 -0.42 7.35 -7.21
N PHE A 72 0.33 8.15 -6.45
CA PHE A 72 0.11 8.39 -5.04
C PHE A 72 -0.75 9.64 -4.89
N LEU A 73 -2.02 9.44 -4.53
CA LEU A 73 -3.02 10.51 -4.58
C LEU A 73 -3.22 11.17 -3.22
N ASN A 74 -3.52 12.46 -3.23
CA ASN A 74 -4.02 13.17 -2.06
C ASN A 74 -5.55 13.17 -2.00
N GLY A 75 -6.09 13.46 -0.81
CA GLY A 75 -7.52 13.72 -0.63
C GLY A 75 -7.90 15.16 -0.97
N GLN A 76 -7.16 16.12 -0.42
CA GLN A 76 -7.32 17.55 -0.60
C GLN A 76 -5.94 18.23 -0.66
N ASN A 77 -5.47 18.51 -1.88
CA ASN A 77 -4.21 19.21 -2.13
C ASN A 77 -4.41 20.21 -3.29
N TRP A 78 -3.79 19.97 -4.46
CA TRP A 78 -4.01 20.73 -5.70
C TRP A 78 -5.46 20.68 -6.18
N GLY A 79 -6.10 19.53 -5.95
CA GLY A 79 -7.52 19.31 -6.14
C GLY A 79 -8.12 18.52 -5.00
N SER A 80 -9.44 18.30 -5.07
CA SER A 80 -10.13 17.35 -4.20
C SER A 80 -10.31 16.03 -4.95
N ILE A 81 -9.94 14.90 -4.35
CA ILE A 81 -10.13 13.57 -4.96
C ILE A 81 -11.59 13.32 -5.36
N ASN A 82 -12.54 13.89 -4.61
CA ASN A 82 -13.97 13.79 -4.87
C ASN A 82 -14.43 14.54 -6.13
N SER A 83 -13.61 15.46 -6.66
CA SER A 83 -13.86 16.12 -7.94
C SER A 83 -13.33 15.30 -9.13
N PHE A 84 -12.52 14.27 -8.87
CA PHE A 84 -11.83 13.47 -9.89
C PHE A 84 -12.17 11.98 -9.80
N THR A 85 -13.33 11.62 -9.25
CA THR A 85 -13.72 10.20 -9.03
C THR A 85 -13.62 9.35 -10.30
N GLY A 86 -14.03 9.89 -11.45
CA GLY A 86 -13.90 9.22 -12.75
C GLY A 86 -12.45 8.94 -13.15
N LEU A 87 -11.51 9.85 -12.85
CA LEU A 87 -10.08 9.63 -13.11
C LEU A 87 -9.50 8.56 -12.20
N VAL A 88 -9.85 8.56 -10.91
CA VAL A 88 -9.39 7.53 -9.98
C VAL A 88 -9.89 6.14 -10.40
N GLN A 89 -11.16 6.04 -10.83
CA GLN A 89 -11.71 4.79 -11.38
C GLN A 89 -10.99 4.37 -12.67
N ARG A 90 -10.70 5.34 -13.56
CA ARG A 90 -9.94 5.10 -14.78
C ARG A 90 -8.55 4.54 -14.48
N MET A 91 -7.82 5.08 -13.50
CA MET A 91 -6.49 4.56 -13.11
C MET A 91 -6.55 3.05 -12.81
N ILE A 92 -7.55 2.62 -12.03
CA ILE A 92 -7.76 1.20 -11.69
C ILE A 92 -8.13 0.37 -12.93
N ASN A 93 -9.07 0.85 -13.75
CA ASN A 93 -9.55 0.15 -14.94
C ASN A 93 -8.48 -0.01 -16.01
N ASP A 94 -7.62 1.00 -16.16
CA ASP A 94 -6.48 0.99 -17.07
C ASP A 94 -5.31 0.18 -16.49
N GLY A 95 -5.41 -0.37 -15.28
CA GLY A 95 -4.41 -1.25 -14.67
C GLY A 95 -3.21 -0.52 -14.06
N HIS A 96 -3.34 0.78 -13.81
CA HIS A 96 -2.38 1.50 -12.97
C HIS A 96 -2.56 1.10 -11.51
N GLN A 97 -1.53 1.32 -10.71
CA GLN A 97 -1.62 1.22 -9.26
C GLN A 97 -1.96 2.59 -8.67
N VAL A 98 -2.86 2.61 -7.71
CA VAL A 98 -3.19 3.80 -6.91
C VAL A 98 -2.68 3.56 -5.49
N GLY A 99 -1.90 4.51 -4.99
CA GLY A 99 -1.39 4.57 -3.62
C GLY A 99 -1.92 5.78 -2.87
N SER A 100 -1.79 5.77 -1.54
CA SER A 100 -2.12 6.91 -0.69
C SER A 100 -0.94 7.89 -0.60
N HIS A 101 -1.22 9.19 -0.66
CA HIS A 101 -0.25 10.26 -0.39
C HIS A 101 -0.66 11.14 0.79
N THR A 102 -1.47 10.61 1.72
CA THR A 102 -2.15 11.34 2.82
C THR A 102 -3.29 12.24 2.35
N TRP A 103 -4.22 12.55 3.25
CA TRP A 103 -5.35 13.42 2.95
C TRP A 103 -4.92 14.82 2.51
N SER A 104 -4.16 15.55 3.34
CA SER A 104 -3.87 16.98 3.14
C SER A 104 -2.40 17.26 2.83
N HIS A 105 -1.64 16.27 2.38
CA HIS A 105 -0.19 16.40 2.11
C HIS A 105 0.60 16.86 3.36
N ALA A 106 0.24 16.35 4.54
CA ALA A 106 0.88 16.73 5.79
C ALA A 106 2.25 16.04 5.97
N ASP A 107 3.24 16.75 6.52
CA ASP A 107 4.53 16.16 6.89
C ASP A 107 4.37 15.20 8.07
N LEU A 108 4.41 13.89 7.78
CA LEU A 108 4.17 12.83 8.76
C LEU A 108 5.23 12.78 9.86
N ALA A 109 6.44 13.29 9.63
CA ALA A 109 7.45 13.35 10.69
C ALA A 109 7.07 14.29 11.84
N THR A 110 6.18 15.26 11.57
CA THR A 110 5.74 16.27 12.55
C THR A 110 4.49 15.88 13.32
N LEU A 111 3.83 14.79 12.92
CA LEU A 111 2.58 14.33 13.51
C LEU A 111 2.82 13.26 14.58
N ASP A 112 1.90 13.17 15.52
CA ASP A 112 1.77 12.01 16.41
C ASP A 112 1.02 10.87 15.71
N ALA A 113 0.91 9.71 16.37
CA ALA A 113 0.24 8.53 15.81
C ALA A 113 -1.23 8.79 15.41
N ALA A 114 -1.94 9.61 16.18
CA ALA A 114 -3.33 9.96 15.88
C ALA A 114 -3.43 10.85 14.63
N GLY A 115 -2.53 11.81 14.48
CA GLY A 115 -2.42 12.67 13.30
C GLY A 115 -2.08 11.86 12.04
N VAL A 116 -1.09 10.96 12.12
CA VAL A 116 -0.75 10.04 11.02
C VAL A 116 -1.95 9.17 10.66
N THR A 117 -2.59 8.55 11.65
CA THR A 117 -3.78 7.70 11.42
C THR A 117 -4.88 8.48 10.71
N SER A 118 -5.22 9.68 11.20
CA SER A 118 -6.23 10.54 10.62
C SER A 118 -5.95 10.91 9.16
N GLN A 119 -4.69 11.22 8.83
CA GLN A 119 -4.28 11.52 7.45
C GLN A 119 -4.46 10.33 6.51
N MET A 120 -4.24 9.12 6.99
CA MET A 120 -4.44 7.92 6.19
C MET A 120 -5.92 7.59 6.07
N THR A 121 -6.64 7.42 7.19
CA THR A 121 -8.02 6.90 7.20
C THR A 121 -9.02 7.82 6.51
N GLN A 122 -8.84 9.15 6.58
CA GLN A 122 -9.69 10.07 5.81
C GLN A 122 -9.60 9.82 4.30
N LEU A 123 -8.41 9.50 3.81
CA LEU A 123 -8.20 9.19 2.40
C LEU A 123 -8.64 7.75 2.07
N GLU A 124 -8.52 6.81 3.02
CA GLU A 124 -9.11 5.47 2.88
C GLU A 124 -10.62 5.52 2.68
N ASP A 125 -11.34 6.37 3.42
CA ASP A 125 -12.79 6.55 3.28
C ASP A 125 -13.16 7.03 1.88
N ALA A 126 -12.40 7.99 1.33
CA ALA A 126 -12.60 8.45 -0.04
C ALA A 126 -12.31 7.35 -1.06
N PHE A 127 -11.21 6.60 -0.92
CA PHE A 127 -10.91 5.48 -1.81
C PHE A 127 -11.96 4.38 -1.73
N SER A 128 -12.40 4.02 -0.53
CA SER A 128 -13.48 3.06 -0.32
C SER A 128 -14.75 3.50 -1.04
N SER A 129 -15.11 4.77 -0.96
CA SER A 129 -16.28 5.33 -1.64
C SER A 129 -16.15 5.33 -3.18
N ILE A 130 -14.98 5.65 -3.71
CA ILE A 130 -14.77 5.86 -5.15
C ILE A 130 -14.50 4.55 -5.90
N ILE A 131 -13.68 3.67 -5.32
CA ILE A 131 -13.18 2.45 -5.98
C ILE A 131 -13.47 1.16 -5.20
N GLY A 132 -14.17 1.22 -4.06
CA GLY A 132 -14.53 0.04 -3.25
C GLY A 132 -13.34 -0.68 -2.62
N LYS A 133 -12.17 -0.02 -2.61
CA LYS A 133 -10.87 -0.59 -2.24
C LYS A 133 -10.06 0.46 -1.50
N ILE A 134 -9.18 0.01 -0.61
CA ILE A 134 -8.27 0.87 0.14
C ILE A 134 -6.83 0.51 -0.24
N PRO A 135 -6.00 1.43 -0.75
CA PRO A 135 -4.60 1.16 -1.03
C PRO A 135 -3.83 0.67 0.19
N THR A 136 -2.96 -0.33 0.01
CA THR A 136 -1.96 -0.78 1.01
C THR A 136 -0.59 -0.17 0.76
N TYR A 137 -0.43 0.59 -0.33
CA TYR A 137 0.78 1.32 -0.67
C TYR A 137 0.59 2.80 -0.38
N MET A 138 1.60 3.42 0.22
CA MET A 138 1.62 4.86 0.40
C MET A 138 3.01 5.44 0.20
N ARG A 139 3.05 6.73 -0.11
CA ARG A 139 4.28 7.51 -0.10
C ARG A 139 4.12 8.65 0.92
N PRO A 140 5.09 8.86 1.83
CA PRO A 140 5.04 9.98 2.75
C PRO A 140 5.34 11.29 2.01
N PRO A 141 4.53 12.36 2.20
CA PRO A 141 4.86 13.70 1.74
C PRO A 141 6.28 14.10 2.12
N TYR A 142 6.98 14.74 1.17
CA TYR A 142 8.37 15.20 1.33
C TYR A 142 9.40 14.09 1.62
N PHE A 143 9.04 12.82 1.46
CA PHE A 143 9.83 11.68 1.97
C PHE A 143 10.14 11.77 3.47
N SER A 144 9.30 12.50 4.23
CA SER A 144 9.55 12.83 5.62
C SER A 144 8.75 11.92 6.55
N THR A 145 9.46 11.16 7.38
CA THR A 145 8.87 10.24 8.37
C THR A 145 9.64 10.24 9.69
N SER A 146 8.93 10.05 10.80
CA SER A 146 9.50 9.75 12.12
C SER A 146 9.35 8.26 12.45
N GLY A 147 9.99 7.79 13.54
CA GLY A 147 9.77 6.42 14.04
C GLY A 147 8.30 6.15 14.39
N VAL A 148 7.63 7.15 14.99
CA VAL A 148 6.19 7.08 15.29
C VAL A 148 5.36 6.95 14.01
N ALA A 149 5.71 7.69 12.96
CA ALA A 149 5.00 7.62 11.68
C ALA A 149 5.17 6.24 11.03
N LEU A 150 6.40 5.72 10.95
CA LEU A 150 6.68 4.40 10.36
C LEU A 150 5.99 3.26 11.14
N GLU A 151 6.02 3.30 12.47
CA GLU A 151 5.32 2.33 13.32
C GLU A 151 3.80 2.40 13.09
N THR A 152 3.23 3.60 13.05
CA THR A 152 1.79 3.80 12.80
C THR A 152 1.40 3.29 11.41
N LEU A 153 2.16 3.61 10.37
CA LEU A 153 1.95 3.11 9.01
C LEU A 153 2.06 1.59 8.94
N GLY A 154 3.02 0.99 9.67
CA GLY A 154 3.15 -0.46 9.80
C GLY A 154 1.91 -1.11 10.44
N ASN A 155 1.40 -0.52 11.52
CA ASN A 155 0.19 -0.98 12.21
C ASN A 155 -1.06 -0.85 11.34
N LEU A 156 -1.11 0.14 10.45
CA LEU A 156 -2.16 0.31 9.45
C LEU A 156 -1.99 -0.58 8.20
N GLY A 157 -0.88 -1.33 8.11
CA GLY A 157 -0.60 -2.25 7.02
C GLY A 157 -0.10 -1.60 5.74
N TYR A 158 0.54 -0.42 5.84
CA TYR A 158 1.06 0.31 4.69
C TYR A 158 2.50 -0.09 4.32
N HIS A 159 2.72 -0.36 3.04
CA HIS A 159 4.03 -0.35 2.39
C HIS A 159 4.45 1.11 2.14
N VAL A 160 5.61 1.51 2.66
CA VAL A 160 6.09 2.91 2.63
C VAL A 160 7.07 3.10 1.48
N ILE A 161 6.65 3.79 0.43
CA ILE A 161 7.39 3.88 -0.84
C ILE A 161 8.13 5.21 -0.96
N HIS A 162 9.45 5.15 -1.07
CA HIS A 162 10.31 6.24 -1.49
C HIS A 162 10.65 6.11 -2.99
N ALA A 163 11.61 6.90 -3.46
CA ALA A 163 12.20 6.79 -4.78
C ALA A 163 13.73 6.76 -4.67
N ASN A 164 14.39 6.20 -5.68
CA ASN A 164 15.83 6.29 -5.87
C ASN A 164 16.21 6.90 -7.23
N ILE A 165 15.24 7.49 -7.93
CA ILE A 165 15.41 8.44 -9.02
C ILE A 165 14.54 9.65 -8.67
N ASP A 166 15.12 10.74 -8.20
CA ASP A 166 14.41 12.01 -8.02
C ASP A 166 14.65 12.89 -9.24
N THR A 167 13.57 13.25 -9.94
CA THR A 167 13.66 14.07 -11.15
C THR A 167 13.80 15.54 -10.84
N LEU A 168 13.41 15.99 -9.63
CA LEU A 168 13.28 17.40 -9.27
C LEU A 168 12.40 18.19 -10.25
N ASP A 169 11.41 17.53 -10.84
CA ASP A 169 10.50 18.10 -11.84
C ASP A 169 9.71 19.30 -11.30
N TYR A 170 9.33 19.28 -10.01
CA TYR A 170 8.69 20.41 -9.34
C TYR A 170 9.53 21.70 -9.35
N ASN A 171 10.86 21.58 -9.45
CA ASN A 171 11.79 22.71 -9.52
C ASN A 171 12.19 23.06 -10.97
N HIS A 172 11.74 22.25 -11.94
CA HIS A 172 12.09 22.34 -13.34
C HIS A 172 10.86 22.13 -14.24
N ASN A 173 9.74 22.79 -13.93
CA ASN A 173 8.46 22.61 -14.61
C ASN A 173 8.13 23.72 -15.64
N ASP A 174 9.17 24.34 -16.19
CA ASP A 174 9.13 25.37 -17.23
C ASP A 174 10.12 25.04 -18.36
N ASP A 175 10.73 26.04 -19.00
CA ASP A 175 11.76 25.86 -20.03
C ASP A 175 13.00 25.09 -19.53
N THR A 176 13.15 24.89 -18.21
CA THR A 176 14.23 24.10 -17.60
C THR A 176 13.93 22.61 -17.47
N ILE A 177 12.79 22.09 -17.96
CA ILE A 177 12.39 20.67 -17.88
C ILE A 177 13.45 19.68 -18.39
N GLY A 178 14.34 20.12 -19.29
CA GLY A 178 15.49 19.34 -19.72
C GLY A 178 16.42 18.88 -18.57
N VAL A 179 16.47 19.64 -17.46
CA VAL A 179 17.21 19.24 -16.25
C VAL A 179 16.55 18.05 -15.57
N ALA A 180 15.22 18.03 -15.43
CA ALA A 180 14.52 16.88 -14.84
C ALA A 180 14.66 15.62 -15.70
N VAL A 181 14.65 15.79 -17.03
CA VAL A 181 14.93 14.71 -17.99
C VAL A 181 16.36 14.18 -17.82
N GLN A 182 17.34 15.05 -17.54
CA GLN A 182 18.71 14.63 -17.27
C GLN A 182 18.84 13.93 -15.91
N ASN A 183 18.21 14.45 -14.86
CA ASN A 183 18.19 13.82 -13.53
C ASN A 183 17.60 12.40 -13.59
N PHE A 184 16.53 12.21 -14.38
CA PHE A 184 15.98 10.90 -14.67
C PHE A 184 17.01 9.96 -15.31
N GLU A 185 17.74 10.44 -16.32
CA GLU A 185 18.80 9.68 -16.99
C GLU A 185 19.88 9.21 -16.03
N ASP A 186 20.33 10.13 -15.18
CA ASP A 186 21.45 9.92 -14.27
C ASP A 186 21.06 8.94 -13.18
N GLY A 187 19.84 9.06 -12.66
CA GLY A 187 19.26 8.08 -11.74
C GLY A 187 19.14 6.68 -12.38
N LEU A 188 18.69 6.60 -13.64
CA LEU A 188 18.59 5.33 -14.35
C LEU A 188 19.98 4.71 -14.61
N ASN A 189 20.98 5.53 -14.98
CA ASN A 189 22.37 5.11 -15.15
C ASN A 189 23.01 4.64 -13.84
N ALA A 190 22.58 5.21 -12.71
CA ALA A 190 23.01 4.78 -11.38
C ALA A 190 22.31 3.50 -10.89
N GLY A 191 21.42 2.90 -11.68
CA GLY A 191 20.67 1.69 -11.32
C GLY A 191 19.41 1.96 -10.50
N GLY A 192 18.94 3.21 -10.49
CA GLY A 192 17.65 3.58 -9.92
C GLY A 192 16.48 2.88 -10.64
N SER A 193 15.37 2.70 -9.93
CA SER A 193 14.25 1.88 -10.39
C SER A 193 12.89 2.31 -9.88
N ILE A 194 12.79 3.23 -8.91
CA ILE A 194 11.52 3.88 -8.53
C ILE A 194 11.72 5.38 -8.66
N THR A 195 10.86 6.04 -9.44
CA THR A 195 11.02 7.45 -9.80
C THR A 195 10.10 8.36 -9.01
N LEU A 196 10.55 9.54 -8.59
CA LEU A 196 9.69 10.61 -8.09
C LEU A 196 9.41 11.62 -9.22
N MET A 197 8.13 11.81 -9.52
CA MET A 197 7.59 12.83 -10.42
C MET A 197 6.23 13.30 -9.88
N HIS A 198 5.70 14.40 -10.39
CA HIS A 198 4.44 14.99 -9.93
C HIS A 198 3.55 15.34 -11.12
N ASP A 199 2.40 14.67 -11.27
CA ASP A 199 1.51 14.85 -12.43
C ASP A 199 0.67 16.14 -12.37
N VAL A 200 0.81 16.89 -11.28
CA VAL A 200 0.25 18.24 -11.11
C VAL A 200 1.00 19.30 -11.93
N HIS A 201 2.13 18.97 -12.54
CA HIS A 201 2.94 19.87 -13.37
C HIS A 201 2.82 19.55 -14.86
N ALA A 202 2.50 20.58 -15.66
CA ALA A 202 2.29 20.42 -17.10
C ALA A 202 3.53 19.85 -17.82
N GLN A 203 4.72 20.40 -17.56
CA GLN A 203 5.95 19.94 -18.21
C GLN A 203 6.36 18.53 -17.81
N THR A 204 6.03 18.10 -16.58
CA THR A 204 6.17 16.70 -16.18
C THR A 204 5.36 15.81 -17.11
N VAL A 205 4.06 16.10 -17.27
CA VAL A 205 3.15 15.30 -18.10
C VAL A 205 3.50 15.37 -19.58
N HIS A 206 3.72 16.56 -20.12
CA HIS A 206 3.83 16.78 -21.57
C HIS A 206 5.22 16.50 -22.15
N VAL A 207 6.27 16.53 -21.33
CA VAL A 207 7.66 16.35 -21.80
C VAL A 207 8.35 15.20 -21.07
N LEU A 208 8.50 15.30 -19.74
CA LEU A 208 9.32 14.37 -18.97
C LEU A 208 8.85 12.92 -19.08
N VAL A 209 7.53 12.68 -19.04
CA VAL A 209 6.97 11.32 -19.09
C VAL A 209 7.33 10.59 -20.38
N GLN A 210 7.21 11.26 -21.54
CA GLN A 210 7.52 10.62 -22.82
C GLN A 210 9.03 10.32 -22.94
N GLU A 211 9.89 11.24 -22.47
CA GLU A 211 11.33 11.03 -22.42
C GLU A 211 11.70 9.86 -21.49
N ALA A 212 11.12 9.81 -20.30
CA ALA A 212 11.34 8.73 -19.34
C ALA A 212 10.98 7.36 -19.93
N ILE A 213 9.80 7.25 -20.57
CA ILE A 213 9.36 6.01 -21.23
C ILE A 213 10.34 5.61 -22.36
N ASN A 214 10.75 6.56 -23.21
CA ASN A 214 11.69 6.31 -24.30
C ASN A 214 13.03 5.76 -23.76
N ARG A 215 13.55 6.36 -22.70
CA ARG A 215 14.84 6.01 -22.07
C ARG A 215 14.81 4.65 -21.35
N ILE A 216 13.69 4.30 -20.73
CA ILE A 216 13.47 2.97 -20.15
C ILE A 216 13.46 1.92 -21.26
N LYS A 217 12.65 2.13 -22.31
CA LYS A 217 12.51 1.18 -23.42
C LYS A 217 13.82 1.01 -24.21
N ALA A 218 14.57 2.09 -24.42
CA ALA A 218 15.87 2.05 -25.11
C ALA A 218 16.91 1.18 -24.37
N ARG A 219 16.77 1.02 -23.05
CA ARG A 219 17.61 0.16 -22.21
C ARG A 219 17.10 -1.27 -22.08
N GLY A 220 15.98 -1.61 -22.71
CA GLY A 220 15.33 -2.92 -22.56
C GLY A 220 14.73 -3.16 -21.17
N LEU A 221 14.47 -2.08 -20.42
CA LEU A 221 13.84 -2.14 -19.11
C LEU A 221 12.31 -2.13 -19.24
N ASN A 222 11.62 -2.66 -18.24
CA ASN A 222 10.18 -2.81 -18.22
C ASN A 222 9.53 -1.77 -17.29
N PRO A 223 8.76 -0.81 -17.82
CA PRO A 223 8.01 0.11 -16.98
C PRO A 223 6.76 -0.59 -16.41
N VAL A 224 6.66 -0.63 -15.09
CA VAL A 224 5.65 -1.41 -14.34
C VAL A 224 5.08 -0.62 -13.16
N THR A 225 4.06 -1.14 -12.48
CA THR A 225 3.63 -0.57 -11.19
C THR A 225 4.65 -0.85 -10.08
N VAL A 226 4.59 -0.12 -8.95
CA VAL A 226 5.46 -0.36 -7.79
C VAL A 226 5.22 -1.77 -7.24
N GLY A 227 3.97 -2.21 -7.17
CA GLY A 227 3.63 -3.56 -6.75
C GLY A 227 4.30 -4.64 -7.61
N GLU A 228 4.23 -4.52 -8.94
CA GLU A 228 4.92 -5.44 -9.87
C GLU A 228 6.45 -5.36 -9.72
N CYS A 229 7.00 -4.16 -9.61
CA CYS A 229 8.41 -3.86 -9.33
C CYS A 229 8.92 -4.50 -8.03
N LEU A 230 8.02 -4.74 -7.07
CA LEU A 230 8.33 -5.41 -5.80
C LEU A 230 7.94 -6.90 -5.78
N GLY A 231 7.40 -7.42 -6.88
CA GLY A 231 6.96 -8.81 -7.00
C GLY A 231 5.66 -9.12 -6.25
N ASP A 232 4.88 -8.10 -5.90
CA ASP A 232 3.63 -8.28 -5.17
C ASP A 232 2.45 -8.55 -6.11
N ASN A 233 1.60 -9.49 -5.72
CA ASN A 233 0.40 -9.80 -6.49
C ASN A 233 -0.58 -8.62 -6.44
N ALA A 234 -1.20 -8.27 -7.57
CA ALA A 234 -2.16 -7.17 -7.65
C ALA A 234 -3.34 -7.27 -6.67
N ALA A 235 -3.69 -8.48 -6.22
CA ALA A 235 -4.69 -8.69 -5.18
C ALA A 235 -4.28 -8.13 -3.80
N ASN A 236 -2.98 -7.89 -3.56
CA ASN A 236 -2.44 -7.41 -2.29
C ASN A 236 -2.25 -5.88 -2.26
N TRP A 237 -2.32 -5.20 -3.42
CA TRP A 237 -2.15 -3.74 -3.50
C TRP A 237 -3.28 -2.96 -2.82
N TYR A 238 -4.40 -3.63 -2.56
CA TYR A 238 -5.56 -3.06 -1.94
C TYR A 238 -6.20 -4.02 -0.94
N ARG A 239 -6.73 -3.48 0.15
CA ARG A 239 -7.65 -4.19 1.05
C ARG A 239 -9.10 -3.80 0.77
N VAL A 240 -10.04 -4.71 1.04
CA VAL A 240 -11.47 -4.46 0.83
C VAL A 240 -12.03 -3.76 2.08
N SER A 241 -12.88 -2.77 1.87
CA SER A 241 -13.63 -2.12 2.95
C SER A 241 -14.51 -3.15 3.66
N GLY A 242 -14.34 -3.32 4.98
CA GLY A 242 -15.03 -4.35 5.77
C GLY A 242 -14.32 -5.70 5.91
N SER A 243 -13.20 -5.94 5.20
CA SER A 243 -12.25 -6.99 5.57
C SER A 243 -11.15 -6.34 6.40
N THR A 244 -11.33 -6.28 7.71
CA THR A 244 -10.20 -6.00 8.60
C THR A 244 -9.10 -7.03 8.31
N PRO A 245 -7.87 -6.60 7.99
CA PRO A 245 -6.74 -7.52 8.02
C PRO A 245 -6.75 -8.21 9.39
N SER A 246 -6.64 -9.54 9.43
CA SER A 246 -6.41 -10.19 10.72
C SER A 246 -5.18 -9.52 11.33
N PRO A 247 -5.31 -8.90 12.52
CA PRO A 247 -4.17 -8.27 13.15
C PRO A 247 -3.11 -9.32 13.42
N PRO A 248 -1.83 -8.91 13.59
CA PRO A 248 -0.77 -9.82 13.98
C PRO A 248 -1.25 -10.71 15.15
N PRO A 249 -0.89 -12.01 15.16
CA PRO A 249 -1.37 -12.93 16.18
C PRO A 249 -1.13 -12.34 17.57
N SER A 250 -2.19 -12.31 18.38
CA SER A 250 -2.11 -11.84 19.75
C SER A 250 -1.00 -12.60 20.46
N THR A 251 -0.09 -11.88 21.11
CA THR A 251 1.10 -12.49 21.73
C THR A 251 0.79 -13.28 23.01
N GLY A 252 -0.50 -13.38 23.41
CA GLY A 252 -0.98 -14.15 24.55
C GLY A 252 -1.94 -15.28 24.16
N ASN A 253 -1.98 -16.32 25.01
CA ASN A 253 -3.00 -17.36 24.93
C ASN A 253 -4.39 -16.76 25.24
N PRO A 254 -5.50 -17.34 24.74
CA PRO A 254 -6.85 -16.91 25.12
C PRO A 254 -7.02 -16.89 26.64
N SER A 255 -7.57 -15.79 27.17
CA SER A 255 -7.83 -15.66 28.59
C SER A 255 -8.80 -16.75 29.10
N PRO A 256 -8.43 -17.52 30.14
CA PRO A 256 -9.31 -18.53 30.73
C PRO A 256 -10.28 -17.94 31.77
N ASP A 257 -10.02 -16.74 32.28
CA ASP A 257 -10.66 -16.17 33.47
C ASP A 257 -10.84 -14.64 33.39
N ASP A 258 -10.89 -14.10 32.17
CA ASP A 258 -10.96 -12.67 31.84
C ASP A 258 -9.75 -11.83 32.29
N THR A 259 -8.66 -12.45 32.77
CA THR A 259 -7.38 -11.77 32.98
C THR A 259 -6.57 -11.64 31.70
N CYS A 260 -5.80 -10.57 31.55
CA CYS A 260 -5.02 -10.28 30.35
C CYS A 260 -3.77 -9.45 30.65
N GLY A 261 -2.93 -9.23 29.64
CA GLY A 261 -1.77 -8.34 29.76
C GLY A 261 -0.46 -9.09 30.01
N GLY A 262 0.67 -8.39 29.86
CA GLY A 262 2.01 -8.99 29.92
C GLY A 262 2.38 -9.68 31.24
N ALA A 263 1.72 -9.32 32.36
CA ALA A 263 1.87 -10.01 33.64
C ALA A 263 1.16 -11.36 33.69
N ASN A 264 0.04 -11.49 32.96
CA ASN A 264 -0.81 -12.68 32.96
C ASN A 264 -0.54 -13.58 31.73
N GLY A 265 0.07 -13.04 30.66
CA GLY A 265 0.39 -13.79 29.44
C GLY A 265 -0.84 -14.17 28.59
N TYR A 266 -1.99 -13.55 28.89
CA TYR A 266 -3.26 -13.84 28.24
C TYR A 266 -3.76 -12.66 27.40
N SER A 267 -4.49 -12.99 26.33
CA SER A 267 -5.16 -12.05 25.44
C SER A 267 -6.67 -12.23 25.53
N CYS A 268 -7.38 -11.10 25.49
CA CYS A 268 -8.82 -11.05 25.47
C CYS A 268 -9.40 -11.59 24.17
N ILE A 269 -10.52 -12.30 24.28
CA ILE A 269 -11.25 -12.89 23.16
C ILE A 269 -12.44 -12.00 22.76
N ASN A 270 -13.11 -12.31 21.64
CA ASN A 270 -14.34 -11.63 21.22
C ASN A 270 -14.24 -10.10 21.12
N ASN A 271 -13.12 -9.57 20.62
CA ASN A 271 -12.87 -8.12 20.49
C ASN A 271 -13.04 -7.34 21.80
N GLN A 272 -12.72 -7.98 22.92
CA GLN A 272 -12.60 -7.30 24.21
C GLN A 272 -11.25 -6.62 24.34
N CYS A 273 -11.25 -5.52 25.05
CA CYS A 273 -10.06 -4.78 25.37
C CYS A 273 -9.42 -5.30 26.65
N CYS A 274 -8.09 -5.40 26.63
CA CYS A 274 -7.33 -5.60 27.85
C CYS A 274 -7.09 -4.23 28.50
N SER A 275 -7.82 -3.94 29.57
CA SER A 275 -7.64 -2.69 30.32
C SER A 275 -6.23 -2.58 30.90
N GLN A 276 -5.81 -1.37 31.25
CA GLN A 276 -4.57 -1.11 32.00
C GLN A 276 -4.48 -1.88 33.35
N TRP A 277 -5.61 -2.39 33.84
CA TRP A 277 -5.71 -3.18 35.07
C TRP A 277 -5.61 -4.69 34.85
N GLY A 278 -5.41 -5.14 33.60
CA GLY A 278 -5.22 -6.55 33.27
C GLY A 278 -6.52 -7.36 33.21
N TRP A 279 -7.63 -6.70 32.86
CA TRP A 279 -8.95 -7.34 32.72
C TRP A 279 -9.56 -7.10 31.34
N CYS A 280 -10.24 -8.12 30.82
CA CYS A 280 -10.97 -8.09 29.56
C CYS A 280 -12.35 -7.45 29.71
N GLY A 281 -12.72 -6.56 28.79
CA GLY A 281 -14.05 -5.97 28.76
C GLY A 281 -14.29 -5.07 27.54
N THR A 282 -15.55 -4.64 27.37
CA THR A 282 -16.00 -3.83 26.22
C THR A 282 -16.54 -2.46 26.59
N THR A 283 -16.67 -2.14 27.88
CA THR A 283 -17.19 -0.83 28.31
C THR A 283 -16.15 0.27 28.12
N SER A 284 -16.57 1.53 28.20
CA SER A 284 -15.68 2.69 28.11
C SER A 284 -14.55 2.71 29.15
N GLU A 285 -14.70 1.98 30.26
CA GLU A 285 -13.66 1.81 31.28
C GLU A 285 -12.48 0.95 30.78
N TYR A 286 -12.75 0.02 29.86
CA TYR A 286 -11.74 -0.80 29.19
C TYR A 286 -11.27 -0.11 27.91
N CYS A 287 -12.23 0.37 27.12
CA CYS A 287 -12.02 0.88 25.77
C CYS A 287 -11.65 2.36 25.64
N GLY A 288 -11.61 3.09 26.75
CA GLY A 288 -11.15 4.48 26.77
C GLY A 288 -9.62 4.59 26.65
N ALA A 289 -8.98 5.25 27.60
CA ALA A 289 -7.58 5.68 27.47
C ALA A 289 -6.51 4.57 27.67
N GLY A 290 -6.89 3.29 27.84
CA GLY A 290 -5.99 2.30 28.45
C GLY A 290 -5.98 0.91 27.83
N CYS A 291 -6.37 0.76 26.56
CA CYS A 291 -6.37 -0.56 25.93
C CYS A 291 -4.94 -1.04 25.62
N GLN A 292 -4.54 -2.16 26.21
CA GLN A 292 -3.27 -2.81 25.91
C GLN A 292 -3.39 -3.55 24.57
N SER A 293 -3.02 -2.88 23.49
CA SER A 293 -3.14 -3.38 22.11
C SER A 293 -2.53 -4.76 21.80
N PRO A 294 -1.50 -5.27 22.52
CA PRO A 294 -1.03 -6.65 22.31
C PRO A 294 -1.97 -7.72 22.90
N PHE A 295 -2.85 -7.33 23.83
CA PHE A 295 -3.65 -8.23 24.66
C PHE A 295 -5.15 -8.04 24.53
N GLY A 296 -5.63 -7.07 23.75
CA GLY A 296 -7.05 -6.87 23.46
C GLY A 296 -7.27 -5.66 22.56
N ARG A 297 -8.51 -5.48 22.10
CA ARG A 297 -8.93 -4.37 21.22
C ARG A 297 -10.37 -3.95 21.53
N CYS A 298 -10.78 -2.80 21.01
CA CYS A 298 -12.17 -2.34 21.03
C CYS A 298 -12.70 -2.28 19.62
N ASP A 299 -13.94 -2.75 19.43
CA ASP A 299 -14.72 -2.47 18.23
C ASP A 299 -15.35 -1.07 18.30
#